data_AF-A0A2V8XQ59-F1
#
_entry.id   AF-A0A2V8XQ59-F1
#
_cell.length_a   1.000
_cell.length_b   1.000
_cell.length_c   1.000
_cell.angle_alpha   90.00
_cell.angle_beta   90.00
_cell.angle_gamma   90.00
#
_symmetry.space_group_name_H-M   'P 1'
#
loop_
_entity.id
_entity.type
_entity.pdbx_description
1 polymer ?
#
loop_
_entity_poly.entity_id
_entity_poly.type
_entity_poly.pdbx_seq_one_letter_code
_entity_poly.pdbx_strand_id
1 'polypeptide(L)'
;MGPCQRASRSLGTFWLRLVARRFHGQHALSRLSPLIAYPKAWSPSTNGTIRGEVVFLDVKTTADLDSYKDKLKGKIVLFSPARNVDPLFDPPAHRQTDEELLGLANAEPSADPPPFQLTAEQGAVEELNYRKWQLIQSEGAAVVLQPSFRDAGTVYVTSSTVPYPPDVPFEKRVQAWDISKPVVIPQAIVAAEQYDRIIRLVARGIPVRLEVNISVRFYDDDPMSYNVIAEIPGTDLKDEVVMLGASLDSWHAGTGATDNAVGAATALEVTRILQSLGSKPRRTIRIGLWSAEEQGTRGSHAYVATHLGRRIDPPDGQPGHARFGQTRVRKVRCLPQFRLRDWPNSWSVLTRQ
;
A
#
# COMPACT_ATOMS: atom_id res chain seq x y z
N MET A 1 -8.92 11.46 -75.77
CA MET A 1 -7.96 10.39 -76.10
C MET A 1 -6.73 10.54 -75.21
N GLY A 2 -6.31 9.46 -74.54
CA GLY A 2 -4.92 9.24 -74.10
C GLY A 2 -4.44 9.94 -72.82
N PRO A 3 -3.87 9.23 -71.83
CA PRO A 3 -3.66 9.73 -70.48
C PRO A 3 -2.37 10.54 -70.30
N CYS A 4 -2.44 11.55 -69.44
CA CYS A 4 -1.30 12.28 -68.90
C CYS A 4 -0.81 11.57 -67.62
N GLN A 5 0.26 10.78 -67.71
CA GLN A 5 0.95 10.27 -66.52
C GLN A 5 1.91 11.33 -66.00
N ARG A 6 1.57 11.97 -64.88
CA ARG A 6 2.50 12.73 -64.04
C ARG A 6 2.81 11.93 -62.77
N ALA A 7 4.07 11.50 -62.72
CA ALA A 7 5.00 11.65 -61.61
C ALA A 7 4.52 11.38 -60.17
N SER A 8 5.17 10.35 -59.60
CA SER A 8 6.02 10.49 -58.40
C SER A 8 5.33 10.76 -57.05
N ARG A 9 5.33 9.71 -56.21
CA ARG A 9 6.13 9.65 -54.97
C ARG A 9 5.97 8.28 -54.33
N SER A 10 6.88 7.35 -54.62
CA SER A 10 7.06 6.19 -53.74
C SER A 10 7.72 6.68 -52.45
N LEU A 11 6.98 6.57 -51.35
CA LEU A 11 7.47 6.73 -49.99
C LEU A 11 8.74 5.88 -49.80
N GLY A 12 9.78 6.50 -49.23
CA GLY A 12 11.07 5.88 -48.99
C GLY A 12 10.94 4.61 -48.15
N THR A 13 11.50 3.52 -48.66
CA THR A 13 11.70 2.25 -47.97
C THR A 13 12.77 2.44 -46.90
N PHE A 14 12.36 2.86 -45.70
CA PHE A 14 13.19 2.76 -44.50
C PHE A 14 13.09 1.33 -43.95
N TRP A 15 13.84 0.41 -44.54
CA TRP A 15 14.06 -0.92 -43.96
C TRP A 15 15.56 -1.20 -43.94
N LEU A 16 16.22 -0.76 -42.87
CA LEU A 16 17.49 -1.37 -42.47
C LEU A 16 17.18 -2.79 -41.97
N ARG A 17 17.30 -3.78 -42.87
CA ARG A 17 17.36 -5.19 -42.48
C ARG A 17 18.69 -5.43 -41.78
N LEU A 18 18.66 -5.44 -40.45
CA LEU A 18 19.76 -5.97 -39.66
C LEU A 18 19.76 -7.50 -39.79
N VAL A 19 20.84 -8.09 -40.31
CA VAL A 19 21.06 -9.54 -40.27
C VAL A 19 22.35 -9.79 -39.49
N ALA A 20 22.21 -10.12 -38.20
CA ALA A 20 23.34 -10.53 -37.37
C ALA A 20 23.81 -11.93 -37.82
N ARG A 21 24.94 -12.00 -38.53
CA ARG A 21 25.50 -13.27 -39.05
C ARG A 21 26.31 -14.06 -38.02
N ARG A 22 26.91 -13.39 -37.05
CA ARG A 22 27.53 -13.97 -35.85
C ARG A 22 27.70 -12.88 -34.80
N PHE A 23 27.24 -13.15 -33.59
CA PHE A 23 27.47 -12.33 -32.40
C PHE A 23 28.26 -13.19 -31.41
N HIS A 24 29.38 -12.67 -30.92
CA HIS A 24 30.13 -13.28 -29.84
C HIS A 24 30.29 -12.24 -28.74
N GLY A 25 29.59 -12.45 -27.63
CA GLY A 25 29.76 -11.68 -26.41
C GLY A 25 30.22 -12.62 -25.31
N GLN A 26 31.42 -12.39 -24.78
CA GLN A 26 31.83 -13.02 -23.53
C GLN A 26 31.28 -12.20 -22.37
N HIS A 27 30.55 -12.87 -21.47
CA HIS A 27 30.01 -12.25 -20.27
C HIS A 27 31.10 -12.31 -19.19
N ALA A 28 31.80 -11.19 -18.97
CA ALA A 28 32.60 -11.03 -17.76
C ALA A 28 31.65 -10.99 -16.56
N LEU A 29 31.91 -11.84 -15.57
CA LEU A 29 31.17 -11.90 -14.31
C LEU A 29 31.14 -10.51 -13.65
N SER A 30 29.98 -10.14 -13.11
CA SER A 30 29.65 -8.89 -12.40
C SER A 30 29.49 -7.62 -13.24
N ARG A 31 28.37 -7.49 -13.99
CA ARG A 31 27.83 -6.16 -14.27
C ARG A 31 27.10 -5.65 -13.03
N LEU A 32 27.61 -4.58 -12.44
CA LEU A 32 26.86 -3.83 -11.42
C LEU A 32 25.57 -3.31 -12.07
N SER A 33 24.43 -3.68 -11.50
CA SER A 33 23.12 -3.17 -11.93
C SER A 33 22.46 -2.56 -10.70
N PRO A 34 22.02 -1.28 -10.77
CA PRO A 34 21.23 -0.71 -9.70
C PRO A 34 19.91 -1.48 -9.55
N LEU A 35 19.43 -1.55 -8.31
CA LEU A 35 18.12 -2.08 -7.96
C LEU A 35 17.17 -0.92 -7.64
N ILE A 36 15.99 -0.94 -8.24
CA ILE A 36 14.86 -0.09 -7.89
C ILE A 36 14.17 -0.80 -6.73
N ALA A 37 14.44 -0.32 -5.53
CA ALA A 37 13.93 -0.91 -4.31
C ALA A 37 13.72 0.16 -3.24
N TYR A 38 12.74 -0.07 -2.37
CA TYR A 38 12.39 0.84 -1.28
C TYR A 38 12.17 0.03 0.01
N PRO A 39 12.63 0.53 1.17
CA PRO A 39 12.37 -0.13 2.45
C PRO A 39 10.87 -0.15 2.73
N LYS A 40 10.38 -1.29 3.26
CA LYS A 40 9.00 -1.39 3.74
C LYS A 40 8.80 -0.46 4.94
N ALA A 41 7.59 0.05 5.13
CA ALA A 41 7.30 0.94 6.24
C ALA A 41 7.56 0.20 7.58
N TRP A 42 8.14 0.91 8.54
CA TRP A 42 8.58 0.38 9.83
C TRP A 42 9.61 -0.76 9.79
N SER A 43 10.25 -0.99 8.65
CA SER A 43 11.41 -1.86 8.58
C SER A 43 12.61 -1.24 9.32
N PRO A 44 13.40 -2.00 10.09
CA PRO A 44 14.57 -1.47 10.75
C PRO A 44 15.72 -1.20 9.76
N SER A 45 16.67 -0.37 10.20
CA SER A 45 17.93 -0.14 9.49
C SER A 45 18.76 -1.41 9.41
N THR A 46 19.58 -1.52 8.37
CA THR A 46 20.69 -2.47 8.35
C THR A 46 21.84 -1.94 9.22
N ASN A 47 22.71 -2.83 9.70
CA ASN A 47 23.93 -2.43 10.40
C ASN A 47 25.00 -1.99 9.39
N GLY A 48 24.78 -0.83 8.76
CA GLY A 48 25.58 -0.34 7.66
C GLY A 48 25.31 -1.11 6.35
N THR A 49 26.30 -1.08 5.45
CA THR A 49 26.20 -1.71 4.13
C THR A 49 26.43 -3.21 4.22
N ILE A 50 25.42 -3.98 3.84
CA ILE A 50 25.48 -5.45 3.74
C ILE A 50 25.93 -5.81 2.33
N ARG A 51 26.97 -6.64 2.22
CA ARG A 51 27.39 -7.29 0.97
C ARG A 51 27.18 -8.78 1.13
N GLY A 52 26.08 -9.28 0.57
CA GLY A 52 25.60 -10.63 0.83
C GLY A 52 25.37 -11.43 -0.43
N GLU A 53 25.55 -12.73 -0.32
CA GLU A 53 25.02 -13.67 -1.31
C GLU A 53 23.50 -13.77 -1.17
N VAL A 54 22.83 -13.88 -2.31
CA VAL A 54 21.40 -14.08 -2.38
C VAL A 54 21.07 -15.55 -2.19
N VAL A 55 20.12 -15.83 -1.30
CA VAL A 55 19.50 -17.15 -1.17
C VAL A 55 18.03 -17.03 -1.56
N PHE A 56 17.62 -17.79 -2.57
CA PHE A 56 16.21 -17.96 -2.90
C PHE A 56 15.68 -19.21 -2.18
N LEU A 57 14.78 -19.00 -1.22
CA LEU A 57 14.11 -20.03 -0.45
C LEU A 57 12.95 -20.61 -1.29
N ASP A 58 13.30 -21.43 -2.28
CA ASP A 58 12.32 -22.13 -3.12
C ASP A 58 11.82 -23.39 -2.41
N VAL A 59 10.78 -23.20 -1.59
CA VAL A 59 10.12 -24.28 -0.85
C VAL A 59 8.63 -24.30 -1.18
N LYS A 60 8.09 -25.50 -1.39
CA LYS A 60 6.67 -25.74 -1.72
C LYS A 60 5.89 -26.30 -0.54
N THR A 61 6.60 -26.96 0.39
CA THR A 61 6.04 -27.53 1.61
C THR A 61 6.84 -27.10 2.83
N THR A 62 6.27 -27.28 4.02
CA THR A 62 7.00 -27.00 5.27
C THR A 62 8.17 -27.97 5.48
N ALA A 63 8.11 -29.19 4.93
CA ALA A 63 9.19 -30.16 5.01
C ALA A 63 10.44 -29.71 4.22
N ASP A 64 10.25 -28.99 3.11
CA ASP A 64 11.35 -28.52 2.27
C ASP A 64 12.26 -27.50 3.00
N LEU A 65 11.74 -26.85 4.06
CA LEU A 65 12.49 -25.88 4.87
C LEU A 65 13.71 -26.51 5.55
N ASP A 66 13.67 -27.81 5.85
CA ASP A 66 14.80 -28.52 6.47
C ASP A 66 16.06 -28.47 5.60
N SER A 67 15.90 -28.41 4.27
CA SER A 67 17.02 -28.30 3.34
C SER A 67 17.73 -26.94 3.39
N TYR A 68 17.14 -25.94 4.05
CA TYR A 68 17.68 -24.59 4.20
C TYR A 68 18.20 -24.28 5.61
N LYS A 69 18.11 -25.24 6.53
CA LYS A 69 18.64 -25.10 7.89
C LYS A 69 20.12 -24.71 7.89
N ASP A 70 20.44 -23.71 8.71
CA ASP A 70 21.77 -23.12 8.91
C ASP A 70 22.38 -22.45 7.66
N LYS A 71 21.57 -22.12 6.64
CA LYS A 71 22.04 -21.52 5.38
C LYS A 71 21.72 -20.04 5.22
N LEU A 72 20.91 -19.45 6.10
CA LEU A 72 20.39 -18.09 5.93
C LEU A 72 21.15 -17.03 6.71
N LYS A 73 21.99 -17.41 7.69
CA LYS A 73 22.74 -16.47 8.51
C LYS A 73 23.55 -15.47 7.68
N GLY A 74 23.25 -14.18 7.85
CA GLY A 74 23.94 -13.09 7.14
C GLY A 74 23.64 -13.00 5.64
N LYS A 75 22.71 -13.81 5.11
CA LYS A 75 22.34 -13.82 3.68
C LYS A 75 21.23 -12.82 3.38
N ILE A 76 21.11 -12.47 2.10
CA ILE A 76 19.98 -11.70 1.57
C ILE A 76 18.96 -12.71 1.03
N VAL A 77 17.78 -12.76 1.63
CA VAL A 77 16.80 -13.83 1.38
C VAL A 77 15.64 -13.33 0.52
N LEU A 78 15.29 -14.15 -0.48
CA LEU A 78 14.13 -14.01 -1.34
C LEU A 78 13.30 -15.29 -1.17
N PHE A 79 11.97 -15.21 -1.12
CA PHE A 79 11.14 -16.42 -0.99
C PHE A 79 9.79 -16.35 -1.72
N SER A 80 9.44 -15.20 -2.28
CA SER A 80 8.29 -15.08 -3.18
C SER A 80 8.67 -15.65 -4.55
N PRO A 81 7.80 -16.45 -5.19
CA PRO A 81 8.07 -16.97 -6.51
C PRO A 81 8.17 -15.84 -7.54
N ALA A 82 8.94 -16.07 -8.60
CA ALA A 82 8.96 -15.14 -9.73
C ALA A 82 7.59 -15.11 -10.39
N ARG A 83 7.13 -13.92 -10.77
CA ARG A 83 5.86 -13.76 -11.51
C ARG A 83 6.15 -13.73 -13.01
N ASN A 84 5.12 -14.01 -13.80
CA ASN A 84 5.14 -13.64 -15.20
C ASN A 84 4.75 -12.16 -15.29
N VAL A 85 5.61 -11.34 -15.90
CA VAL A 85 5.34 -9.91 -16.11
C VAL A 85 4.99 -9.74 -17.58
N ASP A 86 3.69 -9.65 -17.85
CA ASP A 86 3.16 -9.54 -19.20
C ASP A 86 3.27 -8.10 -19.74
N PRO A 87 3.52 -7.93 -21.04
CA PRO A 87 3.49 -6.61 -21.65
C PRO A 87 2.07 -6.02 -21.57
N LEU A 88 1.98 -4.79 -21.08
CA LEU A 88 0.71 -4.06 -20.97
C LEU A 88 0.41 -3.36 -22.31
N PHE A 89 -0.37 -3.99 -23.17
CA PHE A 89 -0.84 -3.41 -24.44
C PHE A 89 -2.21 -2.73 -24.34
N ASP A 90 -2.99 -3.10 -23.33
CA ASP A 90 -4.33 -2.58 -23.10
C ASP A 90 -4.34 -1.49 -22.01
N PRO A 91 -5.25 -0.50 -22.09
CA PRO A 91 -5.37 0.53 -21.07
C PRO A 91 -5.78 -0.10 -19.73
N PRO A 92 -5.08 0.23 -18.62
CA PRO A 92 -5.37 -0.35 -17.30
C PRO A 92 -6.67 0.14 -16.68
N ALA A 93 -7.28 1.19 -17.25
CA ALA A 93 -8.56 1.73 -16.82
C ALA A 93 -9.43 1.98 -18.03
N HIS A 94 -10.71 1.63 -17.93
CA HIS A 94 -11.75 1.98 -18.89
C HIS A 94 -12.81 2.83 -18.19
N ARG A 95 -13.44 3.73 -18.95
CA ARG A 95 -14.60 4.46 -18.47
C ARG A 95 -15.80 3.52 -18.51
N GLN A 96 -16.50 3.39 -17.39
CA GLN A 96 -17.76 2.66 -17.32
C GLN A 96 -18.80 3.35 -18.22
N THR A 97 -19.54 2.54 -18.95
CA THR A 97 -20.69 2.94 -19.77
C THR A 97 -21.89 3.28 -18.89
N ASP A 98 -22.87 4.01 -19.45
CA ASP A 98 -24.10 4.35 -18.74
C ASP A 98 -24.88 3.10 -18.29
N GLU A 99 -24.83 2.02 -19.08
CA GLU A 99 -25.45 0.74 -18.75
C GLU A 99 -24.76 0.07 -17.55
N GLU A 100 -23.42 0.04 -17.53
CA GLU A 100 -22.65 -0.50 -16.39
C GLU A 100 -22.89 0.31 -15.12
N LEU A 101 -22.92 1.65 -15.23
CA LEU A 101 -23.23 2.54 -14.12
C LEU A 101 -24.66 2.32 -13.60
N LEU A 102 -25.63 2.13 -14.50
CA LEU A 102 -27.02 1.81 -14.14
C LEU A 102 -27.11 0.44 -13.45
N GLY A 103 -26.34 -0.54 -13.92
CA GLY A 103 -26.21 -1.84 -13.26
C GLY A 103 -25.66 -1.73 -11.84
N LEU A 104 -24.63 -0.90 -11.62
CA LEU A 104 -24.08 -0.64 -10.28
C LEU A 104 -25.06 0.11 -9.37
N ALA A 105 -25.79 1.09 -9.91
CA ALA A 105 -26.76 1.87 -9.15
C ALA A 105 -27.98 1.03 -8.71
N ASN A 106 -28.35 0.04 -9.52
CA ASN A 106 -29.44 -0.89 -9.25
C ASN A 106 -28.97 -2.21 -8.63
N ALA A 107 -27.71 -2.32 -8.25
CA ALA A 107 -27.20 -3.52 -7.61
C ALA A 107 -27.92 -3.72 -6.26
N GLU A 108 -28.53 -4.89 -6.09
CA GLU A 108 -29.13 -5.28 -4.82
C GLU A 108 -28.06 -5.27 -3.72
N PRO A 109 -28.40 -4.88 -2.48
CA PRO A 109 -27.48 -4.98 -1.35
C PRO A 109 -26.94 -6.41 -1.28
N SER A 110 -25.61 -6.58 -1.30
CA SER A 110 -25.05 -7.91 -1.15
C SER A 110 -25.43 -8.45 0.22
N ALA A 111 -25.82 -9.73 0.30
CA ALA A 111 -25.84 -10.42 1.58
C ALA A 111 -24.48 -10.22 2.26
N ASP A 112 -24.47 -10.07 3.58
CA ASP A 112 -23.21 -9.96 4.31
C ASP A 112 -22.30 -11.15 3.91
N PRO A 113 -21.07 -10.88 3.47
CA PRO A 113 -20.17 -11.96 3.10
C PRO A 113 -19.99 -12.88 4.31
N PRO A 114 -19.95 -14.21 4.10
CA PRO A 114 -19.69 -15.13 5.19
C PRO A 114 -18.39 -14.74 5.89
N PRO A 115 -18.25 -15.03 7.21
CA PRO A 115 -17.01 -14.79 7.92
C PRO A 115 -15.84 -15.36 7.14
N PHE A 116 -14.79 -14.56 6.94
CA PHE A 116 -13.62 -14.99 6.19
C PHE A 116 -13.04 -16.26 6.82
N GLN A 117 -13.12 -17.37 6.08
CA GLN A 117 -12.49 -18.64 6.45
C GLN A 117 -11.55 -19.04 5.33
N LEU A 118 -10.28 -19.26 5.70
CA LEU A 118 -9.30 -19.79 4.78
C LEU A 118 -9.71 -21.20 4.37
N THR A 119 -9.60 -21.52 3.09
CA THR A 119 -9.65 -22.91 2.65
C THR A 119 -8.43 -23.68 3.20
N ALA A 120 -8.49 -25.01 3.21
CA ALA A 120 -7.35 -25.82 3.66
C ALA A 120 -6.07 -25.52 2.86
N GLU A 121 -6.21 -25.25 1.56
CA GLU A 121 -5.10 -24.85 0.69
C GLU A 121 -4.54 -23.47 1.06
N GLN A 122 -5.41 -22.47 1.24
CA GLN A 122 -4.99 -21.14 1.66
C GLN A 122 -4.33 -21.18 3.06
N GLY A 123 -4.88 -21.96 3.98
CA GLY A 123 -4.30 -22.19 5.30
C GLY A 123 -2.90 -22.82 5.22
N ALA A 124 -2.68 -23.79 4.33
CA ALA A 124 -1.37 -24.40 4.12
C ALA A 124 -0.35 -23.40 3.54
N VAL A 125 -0.78 -22.51 2.63
CA VAL A 125 0.07 -21.44 2.07
C VAL A 125 0.45 -20.43 3.15
N GLU A 126 -0.50 -20.00 3.98
CA GLU A 126 -0.24 -19.08 5.09
C GLU A 126 0.69 -19.71 6.14
N GLU A 127 0.48 -20.98 6.47
CA GLU A 127 1.36 -21.74 7.38
C GLU A 127 2.78 -21.83 6.80
N LEU A 128 2.92 -22.17 5.52
CA LEU A 128 4.24 -22.20 4.87
C LEU A 128 4.92 -20.83 4.90
N ASN A 129 4.19 -19.75 4.60
CA ASN A 129 4.72 -18.39 4.65
C ASN A 129 5.15 -18.01 6.07
N TYR A 130 4.36 -18.36 7.08
CA TYR A 130 4.72 -18.17 8.47
C TYR A 130 6.01 -18.91 8.83
N ARG A 131 6.13 -20.20 8.46
CA ARG A 131 7.34 -21.00 8.72
C ARG A 131 8.59 -20.49 7.98
N LYS A 132 8.45 -20.00 6.75
CA LYS A 132 9.53 -19.33 6.02
C LYS A 132 10.06 -18.14 6.83
N TRP A 133 9.17 -17.28 7.30
CA TRP A 133 9.55 -16.13 8.12
C TRP A 133 10.20 -16.53 9.44
N GLN A 134 9.69 -17.57 10.12
CA GLN A 134 10.31 -18.09 11.34
C GLN A 134 11.76 -18.54 11.10
N LEU A 135 12.00 -19.32 10.04
CA LEU A 135 13.35 -19.79 9.69
C LEU A 135 14.30 -18.63 9.37
N ILE A 136 13.83 -17.67 8.56
CA ILE A 136 14.59 -16.47 8.18
C ILE A 136 15.01 -15.67 9.41
N GLN A 137 14.07 -15.48 10.35
CA GLN A 137 14.32 -14.70 11.57
C GLN A 137 15.21 -15.45 12.56
N SER A 138 14.98 -16.76 12.77
CA SER A 138 15.73 -17.56 13.74
C SER A 138 17.20 -17.74 13.36
N GLU A 139 17.49 -17.86 12.06
CA GLU A 139 18.87 -18.00 11.57
C GLU A 139 19.62 -16.67 11.44
N GLY A 140 18.92 -15.54 11.56
CA GLY A 140 19.53 -14.22 11.43
C GLY A 140 19.92 -13.88 10.00
N ALA A 141 18.97 -14.02 9.06
CA ALA A 141 19.11 -13.43 7.73
C ALA A 141 19.37 -11.92 7.83
N ALA A 142 20.15 -11.37 6.88
CA ALA A 142 20.58 -9.97 6.94
C ALA A 142 19.51 -9.01 6.42
N VAL A 143 18.84 -9.37 5.31
CA VAL A 143 17.75 -8.60 4.68
C VAL A 143 16.81 -9.58 3.97
N VAL A 144 15.52 -9.27 3.97
CA VAL A 144 14.52 -9.91 3.11
C VAL A 144 14.11 -8.97 1.98
N LEU A 145 14.16 -9.45 0.74
CA LEU A 145 13.64 -8.73 -0.41
C LEU A 145 12.36 -9.42 -0.90
N GLN A 146 11.35 -8.62 -1.23
CA GLN A 146 10.09 -9.09 -1.81
C GLN A 146 9.83 -8.37 -3.14
N PRO A 147 9.14 -9.01 -4.10
CA PRO A 147 8.78 -8.36 -5.34
C PRO A 147 7.64 -7.36 -5.09
N SER A 148 7.61 -6.29 -5.86
CA SER A 148 6.38 -5.54 -6.02
C SER A 148 5.34 -6.43 -6.70
N PHE A 149 4.08 -6.29 -6.32
CA PHE A 149 2.96 -6.95 -7.01
C PHE A 149 2.46 -6.15 -8.23
N ARG A 150 3.01 -4.95 -8.46
CA ARG A 150 2.78 -4.14 -9.67
C ARG A 150 3.98 -4.27 -10.61
N ASP A 151 3.73 -3.95 -11.88
CA ASP A 151 4.67 -4.12 -12.98
C ASP A 151 5.02 -2.77 -13.64
N ALA A 152 5.71 -2.80 -14.78
CA ALA A 152 6.07 -1.62 -15.57
C ALA A 152 6.95 -0.61 -14.80
N GLY A 153 7.82 -1.13 -13.93
CA GLY A 153 8.69 -0.31 -13.08
C GLY A 153 8.00 0.36 -11.88
N THR A 154 6.72 0.07 -11.66
CA THR A 154 6.00 0.54 -10.45
C THR A 154 6.44 -0.27 -9.25
N VAL A 155 6.82 0.41 -8.16
CA VAL A 155 7.14 -0.24 -6.89
C VAL A 155 6.11 0.13 -5.84
N TYR A 156 5.17 -0.78 -5.62
CA TYR A 156 4.17 -0.67 -4.56
C TYR A 156 4.75 -1.12 -3.21
N VAL A 157 4.83 -0.18 -2.26
CA VAL A 157 5.48 -0.37 -0.96
C VAL A 157 4.45 -0.23 0.15
N THR A 158 4.46 -1.17 1.08
CA THR A 158 3.58 -1.19 2.25
C THR A 158 4.35 -1.49 3.53
N SER A 159 3.60 -1.68 4.62
CA SER A 159 4.07 -2.14 5.93
C SER A 159 4.99 -3.37 5.86
N SER A 160 6.06 -3.34 6.66
CA SER A 160 6.91 -4.51 6.90
C SER A 160 6.10 -5.66 7.51
N THR A 161 6.54 -6.89 7.25
CA THR A 161 5.83 -8.07 7.73
C THR A 161 6.31 -8.40 9.14
N VAL A 162 5.37 -8.42 10.09
CA VAL A 162 5.54 -9.07 11.40
C VAL A 162 4.93 -10.46 11.28
N PRO A 163 5.72 -11.54 11.35
CA PRO A 163 5.19 -12.90 11.20
C PRO A 163 4.19 -13.24 12.31
N TYR A 164 3.06 -13.84 11.95
CA TYR A 164 2.03 -14.28 12.89
C TYR A 164 1.57 -15.71 12.53
N PRO A 165 1.22 -16.54 13.53
CA PRO A 165 0.56 -17.82 13.26
C PRO A 165 -0.76 -17.61 12.47
N PRO A 166 -1.07 -18.45 11.47
CA PRO A 166 -2.25 -18.26 10.62
C PRO A 166 -3.60 -18.24 11.35
N ASP A 167 -3.68 -18.91 12.50
CA ASP A 167 -4.87 -19.01 13.36
C ASP A 167 -5.13 -17.75 14.20
N VAL A 168 -4.18 -16.82 14.27
CA VAL A 168 -4.36 -15.55 14.98
C VAL A 168 -5.25 -14.61 14.17
N PRO A 169 -6.42 -14.17 14.70
CA PRO A 169 -7.30 -13.23 14.04
C PRO A 169 -6.62 -11.89 13.76
N PHE A 170 -7.00 -11.21 12.68
CA PHE A 170 -6.34 -9.99 12.21
C PHE A 170 -6.25 -8.91 13.28
N GLU A 171 -7.32 -8.69 14.03
CA GLU A 171 -7.44 -7.72 15.12
C GLU A 171 -6.54 -8.02 16.33
N LYS A 172 -6.03 -9.25 16.45
CA LYS A 172 -5.08 -9.67 17.49
C LYS A 172 -3.63 -9.73 17.00
N ARG A 173 -3.39 -9.49 15.70
CA ARG A 173 -2.04 -9.52 15.14
C ARG A 173 -1.28 -8.27 15.54
N VAL A 174 -0.05 -8.47 16.01
CA VAL A 174 0.89 -7.38 16.28
C VAL A 174 1.27 -6.74 14.95
N GLN A 175 1.07 -5.44 14.84
CA GLN A 175 1.28 -4.70 13.61
C GLN A 175 2.69 -4.11 13.55
N ALA A 176 3.18 -3.83 12.35
CA ALA A 176 4.54 -3.32 12.19
C ALA A 176 4.74 -1.91 12.72
N TRP A 177 3.68 -1.13 12.93
CA TRP A 177 3.76 0.18 13.59
C TRP A 177 3.67 0.10 15.11
N ASP A 178 3.39 -1.07 15.68
CA ASP A 178 3.32 -1.24 17.13
C ASP A 178 4.70 -1.02 17.76
N ILE A 179 4.73 -0.26 18.86
CA ILE A 179 5.96 0.03 19.61
C ILE A 179 6.44 -1.25 20.32
N SER A 180 5.53 -2.13 20.74
CA SER A 180 5.89 -3.39 21.40
C SER A 180 6.21 -4.52 20.41
N LYS A 181 6.26 -4.25 19.11
CA LYS A 181 6.55 -5.28 18.12
C LYS A 181 7.92 -5.93 18.37
N PRO A 182 8.07 -7.24 18.10
CA PRO A 182 9.38 -7.85 18.11
C PRO A 182 10.26 -7.23 17.02
N VAL A 183 11.58 -7.24 17.24
CA VAL A 183 12.54 -6.85 16.20
C VAL A 183 12.41 -7.82 15.02
N VAL A 184 12.09 -7.28 13.85
CA VAL A 184 12.01 -8.03 12.59
C VAL A 184 13.28 -7.82 11.77
N ILE A 185 13.55 -8.71 10.82
CA ILE A 185 14.65 -8.55 9.87
C ILE A 185 14.37 -7.33 8.96
N PRO A 186 15.38 -6.54 8.53
CA PRO A 186 15.22 -5.51 7.51
C PRO A 186 14.56 -6.05 6.22
N GLN A 187 13.65 -5.28 5.63
CA GLN A 187 12.80 -5.69 4.51
C GLN A 187 12.66 -4.57 3.49
N ALA A 188 12.71 -4.92 2.21
CA ALA A 188 12.48 -3.98 1.12
C ALA A 188 11.65 -4.62 -0.01
N ILE A 189 10.91 -3.79 -0.73
CA ILE A 189 10.25 -4.17 -1.98
C ILE A 189 11.17 -3.81 -3.14
N VAL A 190 11.32 -4.72 -4.09
CA VAL A 190 12.09 -4.58 -5.32
C VAL A 190 11.13 -4.57 -6.52
N ALA A 191 11.40 -3.77 -7.55
CA ALA A 191 10.68 -3.83 -8.81
C ALA A 191 10.59 -5.29 -9.33
N ALA A 192 9.41 -5.70 -9.78
CA ALA A 192 9.09 -7.09 -10.10
C ALA A 192 10.09 -7.70 -11.10
N GLU A 193 10.37 -6.99 -12.20
CA GLU A 193 11.24 -7.47 -13.27
C GLU A 193 12.67 -7.71 -12.80
N GLN A 194 13.15 -6.89 -11.86
CA GLN A 194 14.49 -7.02 -11.29
C GLN A 194 14.58 -8.14 -10.25
N TYR A 195 13.55 -8.28 -9.41
CA TYR A 195 13.41 -9.39 -8.48
C TYR A 195 13.38 -10.73 -9.23
N ASP A 196 12.55 -10.82 -10.26
CA ASP A 196 12.41 -12.03 -11.07
C ASP A 196 13.69 -12.36 -11.83
N ARG A 197 14.45 -11.34 -12.26
CA ARG A 197 15.78 -11.54 -12.86
C ARG A 197 16.75 -12.19 -11.87
N ILE A 198 16.75 -11.76 -10.61
CA ILE A 198 17.59 -12.37 -9.56
C ILE A 198 17.21 -13.84 -9.38
N ILE A 199 15.90 -14.14 -9.27
CA ILE A 199 15.43 -15.53 -9.14
C ILE A 199 15.88 -16.38 -10.33
N ARG A 200 15.70 -15.90 -11.57
CA ARG A 200 16.13 -16.63 -12.78
C ARG A 200 17.62 -16.91 -12.82
N LEU A 201 18.46 -16.01 -12.27
CA LEU A 201 19.91 -16.23 -12.18
C LEU A 201 20.25 -17.29 -11.13
N VAL A 202 19.67 -17.17 -9.93
CA VAL A 202 19.86 -18.14 -8.84
C VAL A 202 19.40 -19.54 -9.27
N ALA A 203 18.24 -19.65 -9.93
CA ALA A 203 17.71 -20.91 -10.45
C ALA A 203 18.60 -21.56 -11.53
N ARG A 204 19.45 -20.78 -12.21
CA ARG A 204 20.45 -21.28 -13.18
C ARG A 204 21.79 -21.60 -12.54
N GLY A 205 21.88 -21.57 -11.21
CA GLY A 205 23.13 -21.78 -10.47
C GLY A 205 24.14 -20.65 -10.66
N ILE A 206 23.71 -19.46 -11.10
CA ILE A 206 24.57 -18.29 -11.23
C ILE A 206 24.55 -17.55 -9.89
N PRO A 207 25.68 -17.47 -9.15
CA PRO A 207 25.71 -16.78 -7.88
C PRO A 207 25.37 -15.28 -8.04
N VAL A 208 24.44 -14.79 -7.24
CA VAL A 208 24.09 -13.37 -7.18
C VAL A 208 24.56 -12.79 -5.85
N ARG A 209 25.28 -11.67 -5.92
CA ARG A 209 25.68 -10.88 -4.76
C ARG A 209 25.02 -9.52 -4.84
N LEU A 210 24.49 -9.05 -3.72
CA LEU A 210 23.86 -7.74 -3.62
C LEU A 210 24.56 -6.91 -2.55
N GLU A 211 24.56 -5.60 -2.77
CA GLU A 211 24.92 -4.60 -1.79
C GLU A 211 23.63 -3.87 -1.36
N VAL A 212 23.31 -3.91 -0.06
CA VAL A 212 22.08 -3.31 0.48
C VAL A 212 22.43 -2.48 1.71
N ASN A 213 21.94 -1.25 1.75
CA ASN A 213 22.01 -0.37 2.91
C ASN A 213 20.62 0.24 3.12
N ILE A 214 20.01 -0.05 4.25
CA ILE A 214 18.74 0.55 4.68
C ILE A 214 19.06 1.42 5.88
N SER A 215 18.81 2.72 5.77
CA SER A 215 18.98 3.69 6.84
C SER A 215 17.64 4.36 7.11
N VAL A 216 17.00 3.95 8.20
CA VAL A 216 15.70 4.46 8.66
C VAL A 216 15.89 5.22 9.97
N ARG A 217 15.13 6.30 10.14
CA ARG A 217 14.97 7.03 11.39
C ARG A 217 13.50 6.96 11.80
N PHE A 218 13.26 6.58 13.05
CA PHE A 218 11.94 6.66 13.67
C PHE A 218 11.78 8.00 14.37
N TYR A 219 10.56 8.54 14.32
CA TYR A 219 10.13 9.71 15.06
C TYR A 219 9.13 9.24 16.11
N ASP A 220 9.49 9.37 17.38
CA ASP A 220 8.74 8.91 18.56
C ASP A 220 8.51 10.04 19.57
N ASP A 221 8.80 11.27 19.17
CA ASP A 221 8.59 12.50 19.95
C ASP A 221 7.11 12.87 20.09
N ASP A 222 6.29 12.51 19.10
CA ASP A 222 4.83 12.58 19.15
C ASP A 222 4.20 11.29 18.61
N PRO A 223 3.73 10.37 19.48
CA PRO A 223 3.08 9.14 19.06
C PRO A 223 1.61 9.36 18.63
N MET A 224 1.09 10.58 18.72
CA MET A 224 -0.30 10.88 18.42
C MET A 224 -0.52 11.10 16.92
N SER A 225 -1.76 10.83 16.49
CA SER A 225 -2.24 11.12 15.15
C SER A 225 -3.47 12.00 15.25
N TYR A 226 -3.63 12.92 14.29
CA TYR A 226 -4.63 13.98 14.36
C TYR A 226 -5.53 13.96 13.14
N ASN A 227 -6.84 13.80 13.37
CA ASN A 227 -7.83 13.98 12.32
C ASN A 227 -8.13 15.48 12.13
N VAL A 228 -8.45 15.89 10.91
CA VAL A 228 -8.93 17.24 10.61
C VAL A 228 -10.43 17.19 10.40
N ILE A 229 -11.19 17.87 11.26
CA ILE A 229 -12.65 17.96 11.18
C ILE A 229 -13.06 19.41 10.90
N ALA A 230 -13.95 19.60 9.92
CA ALA A 230 -14.54 20.90 9.59
C ALA A 230 -16.04 20.77 9.32
N GLU A 231 -16.80 21.85 9.52
CA GLU A 231 -18.26 21.84 9.38
C GLU A 231 -18.80 23.07 8.64
N ILE A 232 -19.81 22.83 7.80
CA ILE A 232 -20.77 23.86 7.37
C ILE A 232 -22.03 23.64 8.23
N PRO A 233 -22.36 24.56 9.15
CA PRO A 233 -23.45 24.35 10.09
C PRO A 233 -24.79 24.30 9.37
N GLY A 234 -25.64 23.35 9.78
CA GLY A 234 -27.01 23.27 9.31
C GLY A 234 -27.91 24.35 9.92
N THR A 235 -29.14 24.44 9.42
CA THR A 235 -30.16 25.38 9.91
C THR A 235 -31.12 24.69 10.89
N ASP A 236 -32.23 24.18 10.39
CA ASP A 236 -33.33 23.61 11.19
C ASP A 236 -33.11 22.12 11.54
N LEU A 237 -32.26 21.42 10.81
CA LEU A 237 -31.82 20.03 11.09
C LEU A 237 -30.32 19.98 11.46
N LYS A 238 -29.81 21.01 12.14
CA LYS A 238 -28.38 21.17 12.44
C LYS A 238 -27.74 20.04 13.27
N ASP A 239 -28.54 19.26 13.99
CA ASP A 239 -28.07 18.12 14.78
C ASP A 239 -27.96 16.83 13.93
N GLU A 240 -28.49 16.82 12.71
CA GLU A 240 -28.24 15.76 11.72
C GLU A 240 -26.98 16.10 10.90
N VAL A 241 -26.16 15.08 10.64
CA VAL A 241 -24.86 15.23 9.97
C VAL A 241 -24.83 14.46 8.66
N VAL A 242 -24.47 15.15 7.57
CA VAL A 242 -24.01 14.52 6.33
C VAL A 242 -22.49 14.58 6.32
N MET A 243 -21.84 13.41 6.25
CA MET A 243 -20.39 13.32 6.37
C MET A 243 -19.72 13.02 5.03
N LEU A 244 -18.66 13.77 4.72
CA LEU A 244 -17.74 13.53 3.61
C LEU A 244 -16.33 13.39 4.18
N GLY A 245 -15.50 12.51 3.62
CA GLY A 245 -14.15 12.36 4.12
C GLY A 245 -13.22 11.58 3.23
N ALA A 246 -11.94 11.67 3.55
CA ALA A 246 -10.85 10.97 2.88
C ALA A 246 -9.70 10.76 3.87
N SER A 247 -8.79 9.82 3.59
CA SER A 247 -7.53 9.72 4.32
C SER A 247 -6.60 10.88 3.96
N LEU A 248 -5.81 11.31 4.95
CA LEU A 248 -4.82 12.39 4.83
C LEU A 248 -3.39 11.86 4.86
N ASP A 249 -3.17 10.67 5.43
CA ASP A 249 -1.89 9.98 5.40
C ASP A 249 -1.67 9.23 4.07
N SER A 250 -0.44 8.78 3.86
CA SER A 250 -0.03 7.99 2.68
C SER A 250 1.22 7.16 3.00
N TRP A 251 1.52 6.18 2.14
CA TRP A 251 2.83 5.50 2.16
C TRP A 251 4.00 6.43 1.81
N HIS A 252 5.15 6.21 2.45
CA HIS A 252 6.36 7.02 2.35
C HIS A 252 7.12 6.91 1.02
N ALA A 253 6.86 5.87 0.23
CA ALA A 253 7.55 5.61 -1.03
C ALA A 253 6.98 6.42 -2.22
N GLY A 254 5.85 7.10 -2.01
CA GLY A 254 5.19 7.94 -3.01
C GLY A 254 4.94 9.36 -2.50
N THR A 255 4.10 10.09 -3.23
CA THR A 255 3.70 11.46 -2.89
C THR A 255 2.27 11.54 -2.31
N GLY A 256 1.57 10.41 -2.19
CA GLY A 256 0.20 10.35 -1.70
C GLY A 256 -0.84 11.02 -2.62
N ALA A 257 -0.49 11.31 -3.87
CA ALA A 257 -1.34 12.11 -4.77
C ALA A 257 -2.69 11.43 -5.06
N THR A 258 -2.67 10.17 -5.51
CA THR A 258 -3.88 9.39 -5.81
C THR A 258 -4.40 8.64 -4.59
N ASP A 259 -3.55 8.38 -3.61
CA ASP A 259 -3.86 7.65 -2.39
C ASP A 259 -3.32 8.45 -1.18
N ASN A 260 -4.08 9.39 -0.62
CA ASN A 260 -5.45 9.77 -1.02
C ASN A 260 -5.66 11.30 -1.08
N ALA A 261 -4.64 12.05 -1.48
CA ALA A 261 -4.74 13.50 -1.61
C ALA A 261 -5.83 13.93 -2.60
N VAL A 262 -6.12 13.14 -3.65
CA VAL A 262 -7.24 13.39 -4.56
C VAL A 262 -8.60 13.38 -3.84
N GLY A 263 -8.83 12.43 -2.94
CA GLY A 263 -10.05 12.38 -2.13
C GLY A 263 -10.12 13.55 -1.15
N ALA A 264 -9.00 13.86 -0.48
CA ALA A 264 -8.92 14.99 0.44
C ALA A 264 -9.17 16.34 -0.29
N ALA A 265 -8.54 16.55 -1.45
CA ALA A 265 -8.72 17.73 -2.28
C ALA A 265 -10.17 17.85 -2.77
N THR A 266 -10.80 16.73 -3.16
CA THR A 266 -12.21 16.71 -3.54
C THR A 266 -13.11 17.15 -2.38
N ALA A 267 -12.89 16.63 -1.17
CA ALA A 267 -13.67 17.00 0.00
C ALA A 267 -13.54 18.48 0.37
N LEU A 268 -12.32 19.02 0.27
CA LEU A 268 -12.04 20.44 0.47
C LEU A 268 -12.73 21.30 -0.61
N GLU A 269 -12.68 20.88 -1.88
CA GLU A 269 -13.24 21.65 -2.98
C GLU A 269 -14.78 21.67 -2.95
N VAL A 270 -15.42 20.53 -2.65
CA VAL A 270 -16.88 20.47 -2.41
C VAL A 270 -17.29 21.51 -1.37
N THR A 271 -16.54 21.59 -0.29
CA THR A 271 -16.82 22.52 0.81
C THR A 271 -16.62 23.97 0.40
N ARG A 272 -15.51 24.27 -0.30
CA ARG A 272 -15.26 25.61 -0.83
C ARG A 272 -16.37 26.07 -1.77
N ILE A 273 -16.84 25.19 -2.66
CA ILE A 273 -17.94 25.46 -3.58
C ILE A 273 -19.21 25.77 -2.80
N LEU A 274 -19.62 24.91 -1.86
CA LEU A 274 -20.83 25.10 -1.05
C LEU A 274 -20.80 26.42 -0.27
N GLN A 275 -19.65 26.77 0.32
CA GLN A 275 -19.48 28.07 1.00
C GLN A 275 -19.56 29.24 0.02
N SER A 276 -18.93 29.14 -1.16
CA SER A 276 -18.94 30.22 -2.16
C SER A 276 -20.34 30.52 -2.71
N LEU A 277 -21.20 29.49 -2.76
CA LEU A 277 -22.60 29.61 -3.15
C LEU A 277 -23.49 30.17 -2.02
N GLY A 278 -22.94 30.44 -0.83
CA GLY A 278 -23.70 30.87 0.34
C GLY A 278 -24.71 29.82 0.81
N SER A 279 -24.42 28.53 0.55
CA SER A 279 -25.33 27.43 0.87
C SER A 279 -25.64 27.38 2.36
N LYS A 280 -26.92 27.25 2.70
CA LYS A 280 -27.44 27.10 4.05
C LYS A 280 -28.14 25.74 4.15
N PRO A 281 -27.38 24.63 4.23
CA PRO A 281 -27.98 23.31 4.26
C PRO A 281 -28.86 23.16 5.50
N ARG A 282 -29.92 22.35 5.42
CA ARG A 282 -30.75 22.02 6.58
C ARG A 282 -29.94 21.23 7.62
N ARG A 283 -29.17 20.26 7.14
CA ARG A 283 -28.27 19.40 7.93
C ARG A 283 -26.88 20.00 8.01
N THR A 284 -26.15 19.69 9.07
CA THR A 284 -24.72 20.03 9.16
C THR A 284 -23.94 19.15 8.19
N ILE A 285 -23.11 19.76 7.35
CA ILE A 285 -22.17 19.02 6.50
C ILE A 285 -20.84 18.98 7.24
N ARG A 286 -20.34 17.78 7.54
CA ARG A 286 -19.08 17.57 8.25
C ARG A 286 -18.06 16.92 7.32
N ILE A 287 -16.87 17.49 7.27
CA ILE A 287 -15.71 16.92 6.59
C ILE A 287 -14.84 16.24 7.62
N GLY A 288 -14.38 15.03 7.34
CA GLY A 288 -13.31 14.37 8.08
C GLY A 288 -12.15 14.01 7.15
N LEU A 289 -10.98 14.60 7.39
CA LEU A 289 -9.73 14.09 6.84
C LEU A 289 -9.06 13.23 7.91
N TRP A 290 -8.96 11.94 7.62
CA TRP A 290 -8.58 10.91 8.58
C TRP A 290 -7.10 10.64 8.51
N SER A 291 -6.43 10.64 9.66
CA SER A 291 -5.05 10.21 9.74
C SER A 291 -4.95 8.72 10.09
N ALA A 292 -3.80 8.12 9.80
CA ALA A 292 -3.49 6.73 10.14
C ALA A 292 -4.47 5.71 9.51
N GLU A 293 -4.90 5.96 8.27
CA GLU A 293 -5.63 5.00 7.45
C GLU A 293 -4.74 3.82 7.05
N GLU A 294 -3.50 4.11 6.65
CA GLU A 294 -2.49 3.11 6.22
C GLU A 294 -2.00 2.24 7.39
N GLN A 295 -2.30 2.68 8.62
CA GLN A 295 -2.06 1.97 9.88
C GLN A 295 -3.30 1.19 10.36
N GLY A 296 -4.24 0.89 9.44
CA GLY A 296 -5.48 0.17 9.73
C GLY A 296 -6.59 1.08 10.24
N THR A 297 -6.90 2.12 9.47
CA THR A 297 -8.11 2.97 9.63
C THR A 297 -8.30 3.58 11.02
N ARG A 298 -7.18 3.89 11.72
CA ARG A 298 -7.20 4.25 13.14
C ARG A 298 -7.89 5.59 13.40
N GLY A 299 -7.68 6.58 12.55
CA GLY A 299 -8.25 7.92 12.71
C GLY A 299 -9.78 7.90 12.66
N SER A 300 -10.36 7.28 11.63
CA SER A 300 -11.81 7.18 11.48
C SER A 300 -12.43 6.29 12.57
N HIS A 301 -11.79 5.18 12.93
CA HIS A 301 -12.24 4.33 14.04
C HIS A 301 -12.26 5.09 15.37
N ALA A 302 -11.21 5.87 15.68
CA ALA A 302 -11.17 6.69 16.87
C ALA A 302 -12.30 7.73 16.89
N TYR A 303 -12.54 8.40 15.75
CA TYR A 303 -13.62 9.36 15.63
C TYR A 303 -15.00 8.72 15.87
N VAL A 304 -15.27 7.56 15.28
CA VAL A 304 -16.54 6.81 15.47
C VAL A 304 -16.68 6.42 16.94
N ALA A 305 -15.64 5.82 17.54
CA ALA A 305 -15.63 5.40 18.94
C ALA A 305 -15.91 6.55 19.91
N THR A 306 -15.39 7.74 19.62
CA THR A 306 -15.61 8.93 20.43
C THR A 306 -17.02 9.49 20.23
N HIS A 307 -17.49 9.67 18.99
CA HIS A 307 -18.68 10.49 18.70
C HIS A 307 -19.98 9.71 18.49
N LEU A 308 -19.91 8.48 18.00
CA LEU A 308 -21.08 7.65 17.68
C LEU A 308 -21.21 6.49 18.65
N GLY A 309 -20.06 5.94 19.07
CA GLY A 309 -19.95 4.84 20.01
C GLY A 309 -19.03 3.75 19.48
N ARG A 310 -18.79 2.73 20.30
CA ARG A 310 -18.02 1.55 19.89
C ARG A 310 -18.96 0.44 19.48
N ARG A 311 -18.66 -0.22 18.37
CA ARG A 311 -19.29 -1.49 18.03
C ARG A 311 -19.00 -2.50 19.15
N ILE A 312 -20.04 -3.01 19.79
CA ILE A 312 -19.94 -4.10 20.76
C ILE A 312 -20.30 -5.36 19.98
N ASP A 313 -19.29 -6.07 19.47
CA ASP A 313 -19.52 -7.42 18.96
C ASP A 313 -19.84 -8.33 20.15
N PRO A 314 -20.96 -9.09 20.12
CA PRO A 314 -21.28 -10.01 21.19
C PRO A 314 -20.26 -11.17 21.24
N PRO A 315 -20.05 -11.81 22.42
CA PRO A 315 -19.03 -12.85 22.60
C PRO A 315 -19.22 -14.10 21.71
N ASP A 316 -20.40 -14.26 21.11
CA ASP A 316 -20.82 -15.40 20.30
C ASP A 316 -20.58 -15.21 18.79
N GLY A 317 -19.98 -14.10 18.36
CA GLY A 317 -19.54 -13.89 16.98
C GLY A 317 -20.65 -13.68 15.97
N GLN A 318 -21.91 -13.51 16.40
CA GLN A 318 -22.95 -13.02 15.50
C GLN A 318 -22.77 -11.51 15.29
N PRO A 319 -22.83 -10.99 14.06
CA PRO A 319 -22.63 -9.57 13.81
C PRO A 319 -23.76 -8.76 14.49
N GLY A 320 -23.44 -8.16 15.62
CA GLY A 320 -24.33 -7.30 16.37
C GLY A 320 -24.43 -5.94 15.68
N HIS A 321 -25.16 -5.85 14.56
CA HIS A 321 -25.34 -4.60 13.80
C HIS A 321 -26.04 -3.46 14.58
N ALA A 322 -26.39 -3.66 15.85
CA ALA A 322 -27.32 -2.79 16.58
C ALA A 322 -26.84 -2.26 17.94
N ARG A 323 -25.59 -2.49 18.38
CA ARG A 323 -25.14 -2.03 19.71
C ARG A 323 -23.88 -1.18 19.65
N PHE A 324 -24.07 0.13 19.49
CA PHE A 324 -23.04 1.13 19.78
C PHE A 324 -23.11 1.49 21.28
N GLY A 325 -22.03 1.20 22.02
CA GLY A 325 -21.90 1.68 23.39
C GLY A 325 -21.68 3.20 23.40
N GLN A 326 -22.54 3.96 24.11
CA GLN A 326 -22.45 5.43 24.16
C GLN A 326 -21.22 5.89 24.94
N THR A 327 -20.33 6.66 24.29
CA THR A 327 -19.32 7.46 24.99
C THR A 327 -19.89 8.87 25.20
N ARG A 328 -19.90 9.38 26.44
CA ARG A 328 -20.33 10.76 26.74
C ARG A 328 -19.30 11.76 26.16
N VAL A 329 -19.63 12.49 25.10
CA VAL A 329 -18.75 13.52 24.53
C VAL A 329 -19.08 14.91 25.11
N ARG A 330 -18.05 15.62 25.60
CA ARG A 330 -18.10 17.06 25.84
C ARG A 330 -17.78 17.78 24.51
N LYS A 331 -18.68 18.67 24.07
CA LYS A 331 -18.53 19.54 22.88
C LYS A 331 -17.19 20.30 22.91
N VAL A 332 -16.43 20.24 21.82
CA VAL A 332 -15.38 21.22 21.49
C VAL A 332 -15.96 22.21 20.48
N ARG A 333 -15.79 23.51 20.74
CA ARG A 333 -16.38 24.62 19.98
C ARG A 333 -15.30 25.18 19.04
N CYS A 334 -15.51 25.18 17.73
CA CYS A 334 -14.63 25.91 16.80
C CYS A 334 -14.87 27.43 16.91
N LEU A 335 -13.76 28.18 16.93
CA LEU A 335 -13.73 29.64 16.87
C LEU A 335 -14.10 30.14 15.46
N PRO A 336 -14.73 31.32 15.33
CA PRO A 336 -15.14 31.84 14.04
C PRO A 336 -13.96 32.45 13.27
N GLN A 337 -13.95 32.20 11.96
CA GLN A 337 -13.08 32.73 10.88
C GLN A 337 -11.93 31.83 10.43
N PHE A 338 -12.22 30.96 9.47
CA PHE A 338 -11.23 30.47 8.50
C PHE A 338 -11.62 31.06 7.13
N ARG A 339 -10.89 32.08 6.66
CA ARG A 339 -11.04 32.64 5.31
C ARG A 339 -9.89 32.13 4.45
N LEU A 340 -10.22 31.46 3.35
CA LEU A 340 -9.29 30.90 2.35
C LEU A 340 -8.42 31.95 1.60
N ARG A 341 -8.42 33.23 2.00
CA ARG A 341 -7.52 34.27 1.44
C ARG A 341 -6.29 34.53 2.32
N ASP A 342 -6.24 33.97 3.52
CA ASP A 342 -5.11 34.09 4.43
C ASP A 342 -4.27 32.80 4.38
N TRP A 343 -3.64 32.53 3.24
CA TRP A 343 -2.49 31.62 3.17
C TRP A 343 -1.20 32.46 3.20
N PRO A 344 -0.76 32.99 4.37
CA PRO A 344 0.58 33.52 4.50
C PRO A 344 1.57 32.38 4.75
N ASN A 345 2.78 32.57 4.24
CA ASN A 345 3.97 31.76 4.51
C ASN A 345 4.30 31.73 6.01
N SER A 346 3.62 30.89 6.80
CA SER A 346 4.07 30.50 8.14
C SER A 346 3.20 29.37 8.66
N TRP A 347 3.79 28.19 8.80
CA TRP A 347 3.23 27.05 9.51
C TRP A 347 2.99 27.39 10.98
N SER A 348 1.83 27.02 11.52
CA SER A 348 1.61 26.96 12.97
C SER A 348 0.82 25.70 13.32
N VAL A 349 1.54 24.73 13.91
CA VAL A 349 1.02 23.56 14.61
C VAL A 349 0.30 24.03 15.87
N LEU A 350 -0.96 23.63 16.04
CA LEU A 350 -1.68 23.82 17.30
C LEU A 350 -1.15 22.81 18.34
N THR A 351 -0.34 23.30 19.27
CA THR A 351 0.12 22.58 20.48
C THR A 351 -0.71 22.96 21.70
N ARG A 352 -0.77 22.03 22.68
CA ARG A 352 -1.24 22.11 24.09
C ARG A 352 -2.74 21.86 24.32
N GLN A 353 -3.16 21.05 25.30
CA GLN A 353 -2.51 20.51 26.52
C GLN A 353 -2.61 18.99 26.62
#